data_AF-A0A0B1SSL2-F1
#
_entry.id   AF-A0A0B1SSL2-F1
#
_cell.length_a   1.000
_cell.length_b   1.000
_cell.length_c   1.000
_cell.angle_alpha   90.00
_cell.angle_beta   90.00
_cell.angle_gamma   90.00
#
_symmetry.space_group_name_H-M   'P 1'
#
loop_
_entity.id
_entity.type
_entity.pdbx_description
1 polymer ?
#
loop_
_entity_poly.entity_id
_entity_poly.type
_entity_poly.pdbx_seq_one_letter_code
_entity_poly.pdbx_strand_id
1 'polypeptide(L)'
;MDSLLDPLRFRVDRLPSPAFMPREDDYIDLLRSPDFDVRLQTFNRLTTMSRRDPEWFSNFPRKGELFKNIDRILADDRWEVQHQCIKFLLEAMATLGSVGSSIENYLNLEYCICYLMPNLVPKLGSSKITVRKISIQAIQTFLRQKPDALGPVLVSALFLSNFEVIV
;
A
#
# COMPACT_ATOMS: atom_id res chain seq x y z
N MET A 1 -54.61 -4.95 26.71
CA MET A 1 -53.95 -3.72 26.24
C MET A 1 -52.46 -3.89 26.44
N ASP A 2 -51.79 -4.16 25.32
CA ASP A 2 -50.48 -3.64 24.90
C ASP A 2 -49.15 -4.24 25.38
N SER A 3 -48.38 -4.64 24.34
CA SER A 3 -46.92 -4.72 24.17
C SER A 3 -46.19 -5.87 24.90
N LEU A 4 -45.67 -6.93 24.25
CA LEU A 4 -44.74 -7.02 23.10
C LEU A 4 -43.47 -6.15 23.29
N LEU A 5 -42.31 -6.81 23.16
CA LEU A 5 -40.92 -6.32 23.27
C LEU A 5 -40.37 -6.41 24.73
N ASP A 6 -39.27 -7.10 25.03
CA ASP A 6 -37.99 -7.05 24.31
C ASP A 6 -37.05 -8.23 24.70
N PRO A 7 -36.68 -9.16 23.81
CA PRO A 7 -35.71 -10.22 24.09
C PRO A 7 -34.23 -9.80 23.96
N LEU A 8 -33.91 -8.51 23.91
CA LEU A 8 -32.56 -8.02 23.59
C LEU A 8 -31.65 -7.78 24.82
N ARG A 9 -31.65 -8.68 25.81
CA ARG A 9 -30.58 -8.71 26.82
C ARG A 9 -29.57 -9.79 26.47
N PHE A 10 -28.32 -9.34 26.29
CA PHE A 10 -27.11 -10.09 25.96
C PHE A 10 -26.78 -10.28 24.46
N ARG A 11 -26.85 -9.21 23.67
CA ARG A 11 -25.69 -8.91 22.81
C ARG A 11 -24.72 -8.09 23.65
N VAL A 12 -23.79 -8.78 24.29
CA VAL A 12 -22.53 -8.15 24.69
C VAL A 12 -21.96 -7.57 23.42
N ASP A 13 -21.99 -6.24 23.31
CA ASP A 13 -21.20 -5.50 22.35
C ASP A 13 -19.82 -6.14 22.36
N ARG A 14 -19.45 -6.78 21.24
CA ARG A 14 -18.06 -7.05 20.96
C ARG A 14 -17.40 -5.69 20.83
N LEU A 15 -17.04 -5.10 21.96
CA LEU A 15 -15.96 -4.15 22.03
C LEU A 15 -14.82 -4.80 21.22
N PRO A 16 -14.25 -4.11 20.21
CA PRO A 16 -13.06 -4.63 19.59
C PRO A 16 -12.09 -4.83 20.74
N SER A 17 -11.76 -6.10 21.01
CA SER A 17 -10.68 -6.45 21.92
C SER A 17 -9.51 -5.52 21.57
N PRO A 18 -8.75 -4.97 22.53
CA PRO A 18 -7.50 -4.30 22.22
C PRO A 18 -6.56 -5.41 21.70
N ALA A 19 -6.82 -5.82 20.46
CA ALA A 19 -6.06 -6.79 19.72
C ALA A 19 -4.75 -6.08 19.52
N PHE A 20 -3.80 -6.41 20.40
CA PHE A 20 -2.36 -6.26 20.24
C PHE A 20 -2.08 -5.44 18.98
N MET A 21 -2.14 -4.11 19.10
CA MET A 21 -1.66 -3.29 18.00
C MET A 21 -0.20 -3.73 17.90
N PRO A 22 0.20 -4.38 16.77
CA PRO A 22 1.58 -4.78 16.62
C PRO A 22 2.41 -3.53 16.84
N ARG A 23 3.51 -3.65 17.59
CA ARG A 23 4.45 -2.55 17.68
C ARG A 23 4.86 -2.19 16.26
N GLU A 24 5.23 -0.95 16.02
CA GLU A 24 5.52 -0.50 14.65
C GLU A 24 6.63 -1.34 13.98
N ASP A 25 7.57 -1.85 14.79
CA ASP A 25 8.60 -2.81 14.38
C ASP A 25 8.05 -4.15 13.87
N ASP A 26 6.91 -4.60 14.40
CA ASP A 26 6.29 -5.88 14.06
C ASP A 26 5.70 -5.87 12.63
N TYR A 27 5.31 -4.70 12.09
CA TYR A 27 4.74 -4.62 10.74
C TYR A 27 5.69 -5.16 9.68
N ILE A 28 7.00 -4.90 9.81
CA ILE A 28 8.01 -5.37 8.87
C ILE A 28 8.09 -6.90 8.87
N ASP A 29 8.01 -7.52 10.05
CA ASP A 29 8.12 -8.96 10.19
C ASP A 29 6.81 -9.66 9.80
N LEU A 30 5.66 -9.04 10.09
CA LEU A 30 4.35 -9.52 9.65
C LEU A 30 4.21 -9.47 8.12
N LEU A 31 4.75 -8.45 7.45
CA LEU A 31 4.83 -8.40 5.98
C LEU A 31 5.72 -9.51 5.39
N ARG A 32 6.65 -10.05 6.17
CA ARG A 32 7.51 -11.18 5.78
C ARG A 32 6.88 -12.54 5.98
N SER A 33 5.80 -12.61 6.77
CA SER A 33 5.09 -13.84 7.09
C SER A 33 4.81 -14.66 5.83
N PRO A 34 5.02 -15.98 5.84
CA PRO A 34 4.62 -16.85 4.73
C PRO A 34 3.09 -16.91 4.61
N ASP A 35 2.37 -16.63 5.70
CA ASP A 35 0.92 -16.63 5.75
C ASP A 35 0.35 -15.42 4.98
N PHE A 36 -0.45 -15.75 3.97
CA PHE A 36 -1.16 -14.80 3.12
C PHE A 36 -2.08 -13.87 3.92
N ASP A 37 -2.87 -14.41 4.84
CA ASP A 37 -3.87 -13.64 5.59
C ASP A 37 -3.19 -12.66 6.53
N VAL A 38 -2.04 -13.04 7.08
CA VAL A 38 -1.21 -12.15 7.90
C VAL A 38 -0.74 -10.96 7.06
N ARG A 39 -0.17 -11.18 5.86
CA ARG A 39 0.27 -10.08 4.98
C ARG A 39 -0.91 -9.16 4.61
N LEU A 40 -2.06 -9.74 4.27
CA LEU A 40 -3.27 -9.01 3.91
C LEU A 40 -3.78 -8.12 5.04
N GLN A 41 -3.91 -8.67 6.25
CA GLN A 41 -4.32 -7.92 7.43
C GLN A 41 -3.32 -6.84 7.81
N THR A 42 -2.03 -7.10 7.61
CA THR A 42 -0.96 -6.13 7.88
C THR A 42 -1.11 -4.90 6.98
N PHE A 43 -1.36 -5.07 5.67
CA PHE A 43 -1.65 -3.92 4.80
C PHE A 43 -2.92 -3.17 5.16
N ASN A 44 -3.99 -3.87 5.57
CA ASN A 44 -5.22 -3.19 6.02
C ASN A 44 -4.94 -2.29 7.24
N ARG A 45 -4.10 -2.75 8.17
CA ARG A 45 -3.67 -1.97 9.34
C ARG A 45 -2.78 -0.79 8.94
N LEU A 46 -1.77 -1.01 8.09
CA LEU A 46 -0.90 0.06 7.56
C LEU A 46 -1.71 1.14 6.83
N THR A 47 -2.70 0.73 6.03
CA THR A 47 -3.60 1.66 5.31
C THR A 47 -4.50 2.45 6.26
N THR A 48 -4.90 1.84 7.38
CA THR A 48 -5.69 2.53 8.41
C THR A 48 -4.83 3.53 9.16
N MET A 49 -3.59 3.17 9.48
CA MET A 49 -2.61 4.03 10.13
C MET A 49 -2.28 5.23 9.24
N SER A 50 -1.95 5.01 7.96
CA SER A 50 -1.58 6.07 7.03
C SER A 50 -2.68 7.10 6.78
N ARG A 51 -3.94 6.71 6.98
CA ARG A 51 -5.11 7.61 6.90
C ARG A 51 -5.37 8.39 8.18
N ARG A 52 -5.04 7.82 9.34
CA ARG A 52 -5.36 8.41 10.64
C ARG A 52 -4.26 9.34 11.13
N ASP A 53 -3.02 9.01 10.83
CA ASP A 53 -1.85 9.74 11.29
C ASP A 53 -1.09 10.30 10.07
N PRO A 54 -1.11 11.63 9.83
CA PRO A 54 -0.34 12.26 8.76
C PRO A 54 1.18 12.13 8.93
N GLU A 55 1.66 11.94 10.16
CA GLU A 55 3.10 11.84 10.49
C GLU A 55 3.58 10.38 10.59
N TRP A 56 2.70 9.42 10.31
CA TRP A 56 2.99 7.99 10.47
C TRP A 56 4.31 7.60 9.81
N PHE A 57 4.56 8.13 8.61
CA PHE A 57 5.72 7.77 7.81
C PHE A 57 7.00 8.39 8.35
N SER A 58 6.92 9.57 8.95
CA SER A 58 8.07 10.21 9.60
C SER A 58 8.53 9.38 10.78
N ASN A 59 7.59 8.85 11.56
CA ASN A 59 7.83 8.03 12.74
C ASN A 59 8.04 6.53 12.43
N PHE A 60 7.69 6.07 11.22
CA PHE A 60 7.74 4.65 10.89
C PHE A 60 9.18 4.09 10.96
N PRO A 61 9.45 3.07 11.78
CA PRO A 61 10.76 2.46 11.89
C PRO A 61 11.10 1.67 10.61
N ARG A 62 12.40 1.56 10.30
CA ARG A 62 12.91 0.69 9.22
C ARG A 62 12.24 0.94 7.85
N LYS A 63 12.03 2.20 7.46
CA LYS A 63 11.41 2.61 6.17
C LYS A 63 11.98 1.86 4.95
N GLY A 64 13.29 1.69 4.89
CA GLY A 64 13.94 0.93 3.81
C GLY A 64 13.49 -0.54 3.74
N GLU A 65 13.28 -1.18 4.89
CA GLU A 65 12.79 -2.56 4.96
C GLU A 65 11.31 -2.67 4.59
N LEU A 66 10.50 -1.64 4.88
CA LEU A 66 9.13 -1.54 4.41
C LEU A 66 9.10 -1.57 2.88
N PHE A 67 9.92 -0.74 2.23
CA PHE A 67 9.96 -0.71 0.76
C PHE A 67 10.50 -1.99 0.15
N LYS A 68 11.51 -2.64 0.75
CA LYS A 68 11.95 -3.97 0.30
C LYS A 68 10.84 -5.02 0.39
N ASN A 69 10.03 -4.98 1.44
CA ASN A 69 8.87 -5.86 1.57
C ASN A 69 7.79 -5.55 0.52
N ILE A 70 7.54 -4.26 0.26
CA ILE A 70 6.60 -3.83 -0.80
C ILE A 70 7.08 -4.31 -2.17
N ASP A 71 8.35 -4.11 -2.51
CA ASP A 71 8.97 -4.58 -3.75
C ASP A 71 8.76 -6.09 -3.94
N ARG A 72 9.13 -6.89 -2.93
CA ARG A 72 8.91 -8.35 -2.92
C ARG A 72 7.44 -8.72 -3.10
N ILE A 73 6.52 -8.01 -2.46
CA ILE A 73 5.08 -8.29 -2.51
C ILE A 73 4.48 -7.90 -3.86
N LEU A 74 4.95 -6.81 -4.47
CA LEU A 74 4.58 -6.46 -5.84
C LEU A 74 5.07 -7.53 -6.83
N ALA A 75 6.18 -8.22 -6.56
CA ALA A 75 6.66 -9.34 -7.36
C ALA A 75 5.98 -10.70 -7.06
N ASP A 76 5.25 -10.86 -5.94
CA ASP A 76 4.57 -12.11 -5.53
C ASP A 76 3.45 -12.51 -6.51
N ASP A 77 3.26 -13.79 -6.82
CA ASP A 77 2.18 -14.27 -7.72
C ASP A 77 0.78 -14.02 -7.17
N ARG A 78 0.65 -13.82 -5.85
CA ARG A 78 -0.62 -13.66 -5.17
C ARG A 78 -1.23 -12.28 -5.37
N TRP A 79 -2.13 -12.18 -6.36
CA TRP A 79 -2.76 -10.93 -6.77
C TRP A 79 -3.51 -10.19 -5.65
N GLU A 80 -4.07 -10.87 -4.65
CA GLU A 80 -4.82 -10.23 -3.56
C GLU A 80 -3.88 -9.42 -2.65
N VAL A 81 -2.68 -9.93 -2.35
CA VAL A 81 -1.68 -9.18 -1.57
C VAL A 81 -1.12 -8.03 -2.40
N GLN A 82 -0.84 -8.27 -3.69
CA GLN A 82 -0.44 -7.21 -4.61
C GLN A 82 -1.48 -6.08 -4.61
N HIS A 83 -2.76 -6.42 -4.78
CA HIS A 83 -3.84 -5.45 -4.78
C HIS A 83 -3.88 -4.63 -3.48
N GLN A 84 -3.81 -5.27 -2.30
CA GLN A 84 -3.80 -4.53 -1.04
C GLN A 84 -2.54 -3.69 -0.84
N CYS A 85 -1.39 -4.16 -1.31
CA CYS A 85 -0.15 -3.39 -1.31
C CYS A 85 -0.27 -2.12 -2.16
N ILE A 86 -0.81 -2.24 -3.37
CA ILE A 86 -1.01 -1.09 -4.28
C ILE A 86 -2.07 -0.14 -3.72
N LYS A 87 -3.14 -0.68 -3.12
CA LYS A 87 -4.15 0.11 -2.41
C LYS A 87 -3.55 0.92 -1.27
N PHE A 88 -2.72 0.27 -0.45
CA PHE A 88 -1.99 0.93 0.63
C PHE A 88 -1.15 2.08 0.08
N LEU A 89 -0.35 1.85 -0.97
CA LEU A 89 0.46 2.89 -1.60
C LEU A 89 -0.39 4.06 -2.09
N LEU A 90 -1.48 3.79 -2.81
CA LEU A 90 -2.40 4.80 -3.33
C LEU A 90 -3.00 5.67 -2.21
N GLU A 91 -3.37 5.07 -1.08
CA GLU A 91 -3.98 5.80 0.03
C GLU A 91 -2.95 6.51 0.92
N ALA A 92 -1.78 5.90 1.12
CA ALA A 92 -0.68 6.46 1.91
C ALA A 92 0.04 7.62 1.21
N MET A 93 -0.11 7.74 -0.11
CA MET A 93 0.47 8.79 -0.94
C MET A 93 0.24 10.23 -0.46
N ALA A 94 -0.94 10.51 0.11
CA ALA A 94 -1.23 11.84 0.65
C ALA A 94 -0.41 12.16 1.91
N THR A 95 0.04 11.13 2.65
CA THR A 95 0.69 11.27 3.95
C THR A 95 2.17 10.87 3.95
N LEU A 96 2.65 10.15 2.94
CA LEU A 96 4.07 9.81 2.72
C LEU A 96 5.00 11.04 2.66
N GLY A 97 4.45 12.24 2.42
CA GLY A 97 5.18 13.51 2.38
C GLY A 97 4.49 14.65 3.14
N SER A 98 3.68 14.35 4.17
CA SER A 98 2.86 15.36 4.83
C SER A 98 3.62 16.22 5.83
N VAL A 99 4.66 15.72 6.51
CA VAL A 99 5.35 16.49 7.57
C VAL A 99 6.82 16.10 7.63
N GLY A 100 7.64 16.92 6.97
CA GLY A 100 9.10 16.87 6.95
C GLY A 100 9.59 18.12 6.23
N SER A 101 10.83 18.54 6.49
CA SER A 101 11.50 19.58 5.69
C SER A 101 11.25 19.29 4.21
N SER A 102 11.00 20.29 3.36
CA SER A 102 10.66 20.10 1.94
C SER A 102 11.51 19.00 1.30
N ILE A 103 12.81 18.96 1.62
CA ILE A 103 13.79 17.97 1.17
C ILE A 103 13.40 16.52 1.48
N GLU A 104 12.96 16.19 2.70
CA GLU A 104 12.58 14.82 3.08
C GLU A 104 11.33 14.35 2.32
N ASN A 105 10.36 15.24 2.11
CA ASN A 105 9.18 14.93 1.30
C ASN A 105 9.55 14.69 -0.16
N TYR A 106 10.48 15.48 -0.71
CA TYR A 106 11.02 15.27 -2.05
C TYR A 106 11.69 13.90 -2.18
N LEU A 107 12.50 13.51 -1.19
CA LEU A 107 13.20 12.22 -1.15
C LEU A 107 12.25 11.04 -1.02
N ASN A 108 11.23 11.13 -0.16
CA ASN A 108 10.26 10.04 0.04
C ASN A 108 9.45 9.76 -1.24
N LEU A 109 9.04 10.81 -1.93
CA LEU A 109 8.31 10.68 -3.20
C LEU A 109 9.22 10.22 -4.33
N GLU A 110 10.47 10.71 -4.39
CA GLU A 110 11.49 10.19 -5.32
C GLU A 110 11.77 8.71 -5.09
N TYR A 111 11.84 8.28 -3.83
CA TYR A 111 12.03 6.87 -3.50
C TYR A 111 10.88 6.02 -4.02
N CYS A 112 9.63 6.49 -3.85
CA CYS A 112 8.48 5.82 -4.42
C CYS A 112 8.56 5.76 -5.96
N ILE A 113 8.99 6.84 -6.61
CA ILE A 113 9.13 6.88 -8.07
C ILE A 113 10.24 5.95 -8.56
N CYS A 114 11.43 5.99 -7.96
CA CYS A 114 12.58 5.23 -8.44
C CYS A 114 12.46 3.73 -8.14
N TYR A 115 11.86 3.36 -7.00
CA TYR A 115 11.85 1.96 -6.55
C TYR A 115 10.49 1.27 -6.69
N LEU A 116 9.36 2.00 -6.60
CA LEU A 116 8.04 1.38 -6.72
C LEU A 116 7.49 1.41 -8.15
N MET A 117 7.73 2.48 -8.90
CA MET A 117 7.20 2.58 -10.28
C MET A 117 7.68 1.45 -11.20
N PRO A 118 8.95 1.03 -11.19
CA PRO A 118 9.39 -0.10 -12.00
C PRO A 118 8.60 -1.40 -11.74
N ASN A 119 8.06 -1.56 -10.54
CA ASN A 119 7.26 -2.71 -10.14
C ASN A 119 5.75 -2.52 -10.37
N LEU A 120 5.26 -1.27 -10.36
CA LEU A 120 3.87 -0.93 -10.65
C LEU A 120 3.56 -0.93 -12.15
N VAL A 121 4.49 -0.49 -12.99
CA VAL A 121 4.30 -0.39 -14.44
C VAL A 121 3.97 -1.74 -15.09
N PRO A 122 4.67 -2.86 -14.80
CA PRO A 122 4.27 -4.18 -15.30
C PRO A 122 2.84 -4.58 -14.92
N LYS A 123 2.31 -4.06 -13.80
CA LYS A 123 0.95 -4.39 -13.34
C LYS A 123 -0.15 -3.78 -14.20
N LEU A 124 0.18 -2.83 -15.08
CA LEU A 124 -0.72 -2.37 -16.13
C LEU A 124 -1.10 -3.49 -17.10
N GLY A 125 -0.21 -4.46 -17.33
CA GLY A 125 -0.43 -5.66 -18.15
C GLY A 125 -1.03 -6.85 -17.40
N SER A 126 -1.29 -6.74 -16.09
CA SER A 126 -1.75 -7.87 -15.27
C SER A 126 -3.01 -8.54 -15.85
N SER A 127 -3.09 -9.87 -15.81
CA SER A 127 -4.29 -10.61 -16.20
C SER A 127 -5.49 -10.37 -15.26
N LYS A 128 -5.23 -9.84 -14.05
CA LYS A 128 -6.25 -9.50 -13.06
C LYS A 128 -6.69 -8.04 -13.20
N ILE A 129 -7.92 -7.84 -13.65
CA ILE A 129 -8.48 -6.49 -13.89
C ILE A 129 -8.48 -5.59 -12.65
N THR A 130 -8.64 -6.16 -11.46
CA THR A 130 -8.61 -5.44 -10.18
C THR A 130 -7.22 -4.85 -9.92
N VAL A 131 -6.17 -5.64 -10.13
CA VAL A 131 -4.76 -5.21 -10.03
C VAL A 131 -4.45 -4.15 -11.09
N ARG A 132 -4.89 -4.33 -12.34
CA ARG A 132 -4.71 -3.30 -13.39
C ARG A 132 -5.33 -1.97 -13.01
N LYS A 133 -6.61 -1.97 -12.61
CA LYS A 133 -7.35 -0.75 -12.27
C LYS A 133 -6.69 0.03 -11.14
N ILE A 134 -6.29 -0.66 -10.06
CA ILE A 134 -5.68 0.01 -8.93
C ILE A 134 -4.25 0.49 -9.22
N SER A 135 -3.50 -0.24 -10.07
CA SER A 135 -2.18 0.21 -10.54
C SER A 135 -2.26 1.48 -11.38
N ILE A 136 -3.25 1.55 -12.29
CA ILE A 136 -3.51 2.76 -13.08
C ILE A 136 -3.81 3.94 -12.15
N GLN A 137 -4.69 3.75 -11.15
CA GLN A 137 -5.04 4.79 -10.20
C GLN A 137 -3.82 5.25 -9.39
N ALA A 138 -3.02 4.32 -8.88
CA ALA A 138 -1.79 4.61 -8.15
C ALA A 138 -0.83 5.45 -9.01
N ILE A 139 -0.50 4.96 -10.21
CA ILE A 139 0.41 5.65 -11.15
C ILE A 139 -0.10 7.04 -11.51
N GLN A 140 -1.39 7.19 -11.85
CA GLN A 140 -1.98 8.49 -12.15
C GLN A 140 -1.86 9.45 -10.97
N THR A 141 -2.04 8.95 -9.75
CA THR A 141 -1.93 9.77 -8.55
C THR A 141 -0.47 10.17 -8.31
N PHE A 142 0.50 9.28 -8.52
CA PHE A 142 1.94 9.56 -8.39
C PHE A 142 2.37 10.66 -9.35
N LEU A 143 1.96 10.54 -10.62
CA LEU A 143 2.31 11.49 -11.67
C LEU A 143 1.64 12.86 -11.48
N ARG A 144 0.47 12.92 -10.84
CA ARG A 144 -0.15 14.21 -10.47
C ARG A 144 0.63 14.94 -9.38
N GLN A 145 1.23 14.21 -8.44
CA GLN A 145 2.05 14.80 -7.37
C GLN A 145 3.45 15.19 -7.84
N LYS A 146 4.04 14.41 -8.76
CA LYS A 146 5.33 14.72 -9.41
C LYS A 146 5.24 14.53 -10.93
N PRO A 147 4.81 15.56 -11.68
CA PRO A 147 4.69 15.46 -13.14
C PRO A 147 6.03 15.23 -13.83
N ASP A 148 7.14 15.71 -13.26
CA ASP A 148 8.49 15.54 -13.81
C ASP A 148 8.95 14.07 -13.85
N ALA A 149 8.30 13.20 -13.07
CA ALA A 149 8.54 11.76 -13.08
C ALA A 149 8.01 11.04 -14.33
N LEU A 150 7.21 11.71 -15.15
CA LEU A 150 6.62 11.14 -16.38
C LEU A 150 7.70 10.59 -17.33
N GLY A 151 8.78 11.33 -17.56
CA GLY A 151 9.86 10.91 -18.47
C GLY A 151 10.48 9.57 -18.08
N PRO A 152 11.06 9.45 -16.86
CA PRO A 152 11.63 8.19 -16.37
C PRO A 152 10.64 7.01 -16.36
N VAL A 153 9.38 7.27 -16.04
CA VAL A 153 8.32 6.24 -16.01
C VAL A 153 8.00 5.74 -17.42
N LEU A 154 7.88 6.65 -18.40
CA LEU A 154 7.66 6.28 -19.80
C LEU A 154 8.82 5.49 -20.37
N VAL A 155 10.06 5.88 -20.07
CA VAL A 155 11.25 5.11 -20.45
C VAL A 155 11.16 3.68 -19.89
N SER A 156 10.86 3.54 -18.59
CA SER A 156 10.73 2.22 -17.95
C SER A 156 9.62 1.37 -18.57
N ALA A 157 8.46 1.96 -18.85
CA ALA A 157 7.34 1.28 -19.50
C ALA A 157 7.67 0.82 -20.93
N LEU A 158 8.35 1.68 -21.71
CA LEU A 158 8.76 1.35 -23.07
C LEU A 158 9.83 0.24 -23.10
N PHE A 159 10.78 0.26 -22.16
CA PHE A 159 11.76 -0.83 -22.01
C PHE A 159 11.09 -2.18 -21.74
N LEU A 160 10.08 -2.20 -20.87
CA LEU A 160 9.32 -3.42 -20.57
C LEU A 160 8.49 -3.89 -21.77
N SER A 161 7.84 -2.99 -22.50
CA SER A 161 7.09 -3.36 -23.71
C SER A 161 7.98 -3.90 -24.84
N ASN A 162 9.24 -3.46 -24.92
CA ASN A 162 10.19 -3.99 -25.91
C ASN A 162 10.68 -5.41 -25.56
N PHE A 163 10.60 -5.83 -24.29
CA PHE A 163 10.93 -7.20 -23.89
C PHE A 163 9.82 -8.20 -24.24
N GLU A 164 8.55 -7.79 -24.22
CA GLU A 164 7.41 -8.65 -24.62
C GLU A 164 7.37 -8.95 -26.13
N VAL A 165 8.13 -8.22 -26.96
CA VAL A 165 8.20 -8.43 -28.42
C VAL A 165 9.35 -9.39 -28.82
N ILE A 166 10.20 -9.81 -27.88
CA ILE A 166 11.41 -10.64 -28.14
C ILE A 166 11.31 -12.04 -27.47
N VAL A 167 10.10 -12.52 -27.15
CA VAL A 167 9.89 -13.92 -26.71
C VAL A 167 8.92 -14.64 -27.63
#